data_AF-A0A975QAX5-F1
#
_entry.id   AF-A0A975QAX5-F1
#
_cell.length_a   1.000
_cell.length_b   1.000
_cell.length_c   1.000
_cell.angle_alpha   90.00
_cell.angle_beta   90.00
_cell.angle_gamma   90.00
#
_symmetry.space_group_name_H-M   'P 1'
#
loop_
_entity.id
_entity.type
_entity.pdbx_description
1 polymer ?
#
loop_
_entity_poly.entity_id
_entity_poly.type
_entity_poly.pdbx_seq_one_letter_code
_entity_poly.pdbx_strand_id
1 'polypeptide(L)'
;MKDFMRYIAASCISFTFSTIFYLFFSFRSIFPPFTEQMVAKMLVISIAIIVLIYMVHLLPIENPFFLRLLELSSVLFVLVFAGRFFTIYPFTPYYTFFVVVIGILTYAVVIIVIFLGEQVSARRINSVIQKRKMEGFNE
;
A
#
# COMPACT_ATOMS: atom_id res chain seq x y z
N MET A 1 -17.57 6.95 3.77
CA MET A 1 -16.74 6.82 5.00
C MET A 1 -15.96 5.50 5.04
N LYS A 2 -16.57 4.36 4.66
CA LYS A 2 -15.91 3.05 4.63
C LYS A 2 -14.71 2.98 3.68
N ASP A 3 -14.83 3.60 2.50
CA ASP A 3 -13.73 3.64 1.51
C ASP A 3 -12.57 4.51 1.99
N PHE A 4 -12.88 5.65 2.61
CA PHE A 4 -11.87 6.53 3.21
C PHE A 4 -11.03 5.83 4.29
N MET A 5 -11.68 5.07 5.19
CA MET A 5 -10.98 4.26 6.18
C MET A 5 -10.09 3.18 5.55
N ARG A 6 -10.52 2.61 4.41
CA ARG A 6 -9.73 1.64 3.66
C ARG A 6 -8.46 2.27 3.07
N TYR A 7 -8.53 3.50 2.54
CA TYR A 7 -7.34 4.21 2.05
C TYR A 7 -6.38 4.60 3.18
N ILE A 8 -6.89 5.01 4.35
CA ILE A 8 -6.05 5.29 5.52
C ILE A 8 -5.35 4.01 5.98
N ALA A 9 -6.07 2.90 6.09
CA ALA A 9 -5.49 1.62 6.47
C ALA A 9 -4.41 1.19 5.47
N ALA A 10 -4.69 1.32 4.16
CA ALA A 10 -3.71 1.06 3.11
C ALA A 10 -2.45 1.93 3.26
N SER A 11 -2.59 3.20 3.68
CA SER A 11 -1.46 4.09 3.98
C SER A 11 -0.59 3.55 5.08
N CYS A 12 -1.20 3.24 6.22
CA CYS A 12 -0.47 2.80 7.39
C CYS A 12 0.24 1.47 7.11
N ILE A 13 -0.42 0.54 6.42
CA ILE A 13 0.18 -0.75 6.01
C ILE A 13 1.34 -0.51 5.04
N SER A 14 1.12 0.28 3.98
CA SER A 14 2.15 0.60 2.98
C SER A 14 3.38 1.25 3.62
N PHE A 15 3.16 2.25 4.48
CA PHE A 15 4.22 2.95 5.20
C PHE A 15 4.99 2.01 6.15
N THR A 16 4.28 1.16 6.90
CA THR A 16 4.90 0.20 7.82
C THR A 16 5.78 -0.80 7.07
N PHE A 17 5.26 -1.45 6.03
CA PHE A 17 6.03 -2.42 5.26
C PHE A 17 7.17 -1.78 4.47
N SER A 18 6.97 -0.58 3.90
CA SER A 18 8.06 0.16 3.24
C SER A 18 9.20 0.48 4.21
N THR A 19 8.86 0.86 5.45
CA THR A 19 9.85 1.11 6.50
C THR A 19 10.58 -0.17 6.89
N ILE A 20 9.87 -1.29 7.07
CA ILE A 20 10.46 -2.59 7.38
C ILE A 20 11.42 -3.04 6.27
N PHE A 21 10.99 -2.96 5.00
CA PHE A 21 11.86 -3.32 3.88
C PHE A 21 13.07 -2.41 3.81
N TYR A 22 12.88 -1.10 3.93
CA TYR A 22 14.02 -0.17 3.93
C TYR A 22 15.03 -0.50 5.03
N LEU A 23 14.55 -0.76 6.25
CA LEU A 23 15.39 -1.11 7.40
C LEU A 23 16.13 -2.42 7.16
N PHE A 24 15.46 -3.43 6.60
CA PHE A 24 16.08 -4.69 6.19
C PHE A 24 17.21 -4.50 5.17
N PHE A 25 16.98 -3.69 4.14
CA PHE A 25 17.99 -3.40 3.12
C PHE A 25 19.11 -2.48 3.65
N SER A 26 18.81 -1.57 4.58
CA SER A 26 19.81 -0.75 5.28
C SER A 26 20.73 -1.62 6.16
N PHE A 27 20.18 -2.63 6.84
CA PHE A 27 20.96 -3.61 7.61
C PHE A 27 21.91 -4.43 6.73
N ARG A 28 21.55 -4.67 5.47
CA ARG A 28 22.40 -5.32 4.46
C ARG A 28 23.39 -4.37 3.80
N SER A 29 23.51 -3.13 4.27
CA SER A 29 24.31 -2.05 3.68
C SER A 29 23.96 -1.71 2.23
N ILE A 30 22.74 -2.07 1.79
CA ILE A 30 22.24 -1.77 0.45
C ILE A 30 21.72 -0.34 0.37
N PHE A 31 21.16 0.21 1.45
CA PHE A 31 20.69 1.61 1.52
C PHE A 31 21.42 2.40 2.61
N PRO A 32 21.44 3.75 2.51
CA PRO A 32 21.99 4.59 3.56
C PRO A 32 21.27 4.37 4.91
N PRO A 33 21.92 4.73 6.03
CA PRO A 33 21.37 4.55 7.36
C PRO A 33 20.01 5.24 7.50
N PHE A 34 19.09 4.55 8.18
CA PHE A 34 17.73 5.05 8.42
C PHE A 34 17.78 6.24 9.38
N THR A 35 17.37 7.42 8.90
CA THR A 35 17.37 8.67 9.68
C THR A 35 15.95 9.20 9.86
N GLU A 36 15.72 10.01 10.91
CA GLU A 36 14.41 10.59 11.21
C GLU A 36 13.83 11.41 10.03
N GLN A 37 14.69 12.17 9.35
CA GLN A 37 14.29 12.94 8.17
C GLN A 37 13.79 12.04 7.03
N MET A 38 14.33 10.83 6.91
CA MET A 38 13.94 9.86 5.91
C MET A 38 12.56 9.30 6.19
N VAL A 39 12.23 9.08 7.46
CA VAL A 39 10.90 8.66 7.91
C VAL A 39 9.84 9.69 7.50
N ALA A 40 10.11 10.97 7.77
CA ALA A 40 9.21 12.06 7.38
C ALA A 40 9.01 12.11 5.86
N LYS A 41 10.09 11.97 5.07
CA LYS A 41 10.02 11.91 3.60
C LYS A 41 9.22 10.71 3.11
N MET A 42 9.41 9.52 3.69
CA MET A 42 8.65 8.31 3.35
C MET A 42 7.17 8.45 3.66
N LEU A 43 6.82 9.12 4.76
CA LEU A 43 5.43 9.39 5.12
C LEU A 43 4.76 10.30 4.08
N VAL A 44 5.44 11.38 3.67
CA VAL A 44 4.94 12.28 2.61
C VAL A 44 4.75 11.52 1.29
N ILE A 45 5.70 10.65 0.92
CA ILE A 45 5.59 9.82 -0.29
C ILE A 45 4.41 8.87 -0.20
N SER A 46 4.21 8.20 0.94
CA SER A 46 3.09 7.28 1.15
C SER A 46 1.75 8.00 1.00
N ILE A 47 1.62 9.22 1.56
CA ILE A 47 0.43 10.04 1.41
C ILE A 47 0.21 10.42 -0.07
N ALA A 48 1.26 10.86 -0.76
CA ALA A 48 1.18 11.24 -2.18
C ALA A 48 0.73 10.07 -3.07
N ILE A 49 1.26 8.87 -2.83
CA ILE A 49 0.86 7.65 -3.55
C ILE A 49 -0.64 7.40 -3.39
N ILE A 50 -1.19 7.56 -2.18
CA ILE A 50 -2.59 7.25 -1.90
C ILE A 50 -3.53 8.28 -2.47
N VAL A 51 -3.14 9.56 -2.42
CA VAL A 51 -3.88 10.62 -3.12
C VAL A 51 -3.92 10.31 -4.62
N LEU A 52 -2.82 9.85 -5.20
CA LEU A 52 -2.77 9.46 -6.61
C LEU A 52 -3.65 8.24 -6.91
N ILE A 53 -3.60 7.19 -6.09
CA ILE A 53 -4.44 6.00 -6.22
C ILE A 53 -5.92 6.37 -6.08
N TYR A 54 -6.26 7.25 -5.14
CA TYR A 54 -7.62 7.76 -4.98
C TYR A 54 -8.10 8.48 -6.24
N MET A 55 -7.24 9.31 -6.85
CA MET A 55 -7.53 9.94 -8.14
C MET A 55 -7.70 8.92 -9.27
N VAL A 56 -6.90 7.86 -9.29
CA VAL A 56 -7.04 6.76 -10.26
C VAL A 56 -8.38 6.05 -10.12
N HIS A 57 -8.85 5.82 -8.89
CA HIS A 57 -10.16 5.18 -8.65
C HIS A 57 -11.36 6.08 -9.00
N LEU A 58 -11.17 7.39 -9.14
CA LEU A 58 -12.20 8.30 -9.65
C LEU A 58 -12.39 8.19 -11.18
N LEU A 59 -11.43 7.59 -11.89
CA LEU A 59 -11.56 7.36 -13.33
C LEU A 59 -12.48 6.16 -13.60
N PRO A 60 -13.46 6.28 -14.52
CA PRO A 60 -14.37 5.20 -14.87
C PRO A 60 -13.67 4.16 -15.75
N ILE A 61 -12.78 3.37 -15.16
CA ILE A 61 -12.06 2.28 -15.82
C ILE A 61 -12.82 0.97 -15.55
N GLU A 62 -13.44 0.43 -16.60
CA GLU A 62 -14.23 -0.81 -16.49
C GLU A 62 -13.37 -2.06 -16.34
N ASN A 63 -12.12 -2.03 -16.83
CA ASN A 63 -11.24 -3.20 -16.81
C ASN A 63 -10.40 -3.26 -15.50
N PRO A 64 -10.64 -4.26 -14.63
CA PRO A 64 -9.96 -4.37 -13.34
C PRO A 64 -8.46 -4.65 -13.46
N PHE A 65 -8.01 -5.28 -14.56
CA PHE A 65 -6.58 -5.50 -14.80
C PHE A 65 -5.88 -4.18 -15.13
N PHE A 66 -6.51 -3.35 -15.96
CA PHE A 66 -5.96 -2.06 -16.34
C PHE A 66 -5.89 -1.11 -15.14
N LEU A 67 -6.90 -1.14 -14.27
CA LEU A 67 -6.90 -0.38 -13.01
C LEU A 67 -5.70 -0.74 -12.12
N ARG A 68 -5.45 -2.03 -11.89
CA ARG A 68 -4.30 -2.48 -11.08
C ARG A 68 -2.95 -2.14 -11.71
N LEU A 69 -2.84 -2.25 -13.03
CA LEU A 69 -1.64 -1.83 -13.74
C LEU A 69 -1.38 -0.33 -13.56
N LEU A 70 -2.44 0.47 -13.64
CA LEU A 70 -2.37 1.92 -13.45
C LEU A 70 -1.98 2.28 -12.01
N GLU A 71 -2.56 1.61 -11.00
CA GLU A 71 -2.17 1.75 -9.60
C GLU A 71 -0.67 1.43 -9.41
N LEU A 72 -0.20 0.28 -9.89
CA LEU A 72 1.19 -0.12 -9.76
C LEU A 72 2.13 0.88 -10.46
N SER A 73 1.79 1.30 -11.67
CA SER A 73 2.56 2.30 -12.41
C SER A 73 2.63 3.64 -11.67
N SER A 74 1.53 4.04 -11.02
CA SER A 74 1.43 5.24 -10.19
C SER A 74 2.34 5.15 -8.96
N VAL A 75 2.33 4.01 -8.27
CA VAL A 75 3.22 3.75 -7.12
C VAL A 75 4.68 3.86 -7.55
N LEU A 76 5.06 3.20 -8.64
CA LEU A 76 6.44 3.21 -9.15
C LEU A 76 6.86 4.61 -9.61
N PHE A 77 5.98 5.31 -10.33
CA PHE A 77 6.24 6.66 -10.80
C PHE A 77 6.51 7.61 -9.62
N VAL A 78 5.66 7.60 -8.60
CA VAL A 78 5.84 8.46 -7.41
C VAL A 78 7.09 8.05 -6.63
N LEU A 79 7.38 6.76 -6.43
CA LEU A 79 8.59 6.31 -5.73
C LEU A 79 9.88 6.77 -6.42
N VAL A 80 9.94 6.67 -7.75
CA VAL A 80 11.11 7.09 -8.52
C VAL A 80 11.22 8.61 -8.55
N PHE A 81 10.12 9.30 -8.86
CA PHE A 81 10.11 10.75 -8.99
C PHE A 81 10.34 11.47 -7.66
N ALA A 82 9.61 11.08 -6.61
CA ALA A 82 9.79 11.63 -5.27
C ALA A 82 11.14 11.21 -4.68
N GLY A 83 11.60 9.98 -4.94
CA GLY A 83 12.94 9.53 -4.56
C GLY A 83 14.05 10.42 -5.15
N ARG A 84 13.89 10.83 -6.42
CA ARG A 84 14.79 11.77 -7.08
C ARG A 84 14.70 13.17 -6.48
N PHE A 85 13.48 13.68 -6.28
CA PHE A 85 13.23 15.03 -5.81
C PHE A 85 13.71 15.27 -4.37
N PHE A 86 13.45 14.31 -3.48
CA PHE A 86 13.83 14.39 -2.06
C PHE A 86 15.23 13.84 -1.76
N THR A 87 15.98 13.44 -2.80
CA THR A 87 17.33 12.85 -2.72
C THR A 87 17.44 11.79 -1.63
N ILE A 88 16.47 10.86 -1.60
CA ILE A 88 16.33 9.82 -0.58
C ILE A 88 17.45 8.78 -0.72
N TYR A 89 17.86 8.49 -1.94
CA TYR A 89 18.92 7.54 -2.25
C TYR A 89 19.83 8.09 -3.36
N PRO A 90 21.07 7.58 -3.48
CA PRO A 90 21.90 7.92 -4.61
C PRO A 90 21.22 7.41 -5.89
N PHE A 91 20.97 8.30 -6.85
CA PHE A 91 20.21 7.95 -8.06
C PHE A 91 21.07 7.15 -9.05
N THR A 92 21.49 5.95 -8.65
CA THR A 92 22.18 4.99 -9.50
C THR A 92 21.23 3.86 -9.89
N PRO A 93 21.45 3.20 -11.04
CA PRO A 93 20.59 2.12 -11.52
C PRO A 93 20.40 1.01 -10.48
N TYR A 94 21.43 0.75 -9.68
CA TYR A 94 21.42 -0.22 -8.60
C TYR A 94 20.38 0.12 -7.53
N TYR A 95 20.42 1.33 -6.96
CA TYR A 95 19.45 1.74 -5.93
C TYR A 95 18.04 1.86 -6.51
N THR A 96 17.90 2.38 -7.74
CA THR A 96 16.60 2.48 -8.41
C THR A 96 15.96 1.09 -8.58
N PHE A 97 16.74 0.07 -8.94
CA PHE A 97 16.24 -1.31 -9.02
C PHE A 97 15.68 -1.80 -7.69
N PHE A 98 16.42 -1.63 -6.59
CA PHE A 98 15.93 -2.03 -5.26
C PHE A 98 14.69 -1.24 -4.81
N VAL A 99 14.61 0.05 -5.14
CA VAL A 99 13.43 0.87 -4.85
C VAL A 99 12.21 0.37 -5.61
N VAL A 100 12.36 0.00 -6.87
CA VAL A 100 11.28 -0.62 -7.68
C VAL A 100 10.85 -1.95 -7.07
N VAL A 101 11.80 -2.81 -6.69
CA VAL A 101 11.51 -4.09 -6.04
C VAL A 101 10.74 -3.90 -4.73
N ILE A 102 11.17 -2.96 -3.88
CA ILE A 102 10.46 -2.61 -2.64
C ILE A 102 9.05 -2.12 -2.96
N GLY A 103 8.89 -1.24 -3.94
CA GLY A 103 7.58 -0.73 -4.36
C GLY A 103 6.61 -1.83 -4.76
N ILE A 104 7.09 -2.79 -5.57
CA ILE A 104 6.31 -3.95 -6.00
C ILE A 104 5.94 -4.83 -4.80
N LEU A 105 6.91 -5.13 -3.92
CA LEU A 105 6.69 -5.97 -2.74
C LEU A 105 5.68 -5.32 -1.77
N THR A 106 5.85 -4.03 -1.45
CA THR A 106 4.91 -3.30 -0.61
C THR A 106 3.51 -3.30 -1.22
N TYR A 107 3.39 -3.04 -2.53
CA TYR A 107 2.10 -3.06 -3.21
C TYR A 107 1.42 -4.43 -3.13
N ALA A 108 2.16 -5.50 -3.37
CA ALA A 108 1.67 -6.87 -3.23
C ALA A 108 1.19 -7.16 -1.80
N VAL A 109 1.95 -6.76 -0.78
CA VAL A 109 1.56 -6.92 0.63
C VAL A 109 0.28 -6.15 0.94
N VAL A 110 0.16 -4.90 0.49
CA VAL A 110 -1.04 -4.07 0.72
C VAL A 110 -2.27 -4.75 0.12
N ILE A 111 -2.19 -5.26 -1.13
CA ILE A 111 -3.29 -6.01 -1.75
C ILE A 111 -3.66 -7.24 -0.92
N ILE A 112 -2.67 -8.04 -0.52
CA ILE A 112 -2.89 -9.27 0.24
C ILE A 112 -3.59 -8.95 1.57
N VAL A 113 -3.11 -7.94 2.31
CA VAL A 113 -3.68 -7.56 3.61
C VAL A 113 -5.10 -7.03 3.45
N ILE A 114 -5.37 -6.21 2.44
CA ILE A 114 -6.73 -5.71 2.16
C ILE A 114 -7.66 -6.88 1.82
N PHE A 115 -7.22 -7.79 0.95
CA PHE A 115 -8.01 -8.95 0.52
C PHE A 115 -8.34 -9.89 1.70
N LEU A 116 -7.35 -10.17 2.56
CA LEU A 116 -7.56 -10.94 3.78
C LEU A 116 -8.55 -10.23 4.73
N GLY A 117 -8.44 -8.91 4.88
CA GLY A 117 -9.37 -8.12 5.69
C GLY A 117 -10.81 -8.18 5.18
N GLU A 118 -10.99 -8.15 3.86
CA GLU A 118 -12.30 -8.29 3.22
C GLU A 118 -12.89 -9.69 3.45
N GLN A 119 -12.10 -10.75 3.32
CA GLN A 119 -12.56 -12.12 3.61
C GLN A 119 -12.97 -12.30 5.08
N VAL A 120 -12.20 -11.77 6.02
CA VAL A 120 -12.52 -11.84 7.45
C VAL A 120 -13.83 -11.11 7.73
N SER A 121 -14.01 -9.93 7.14
CA SER A 121 -15.23 -9.13 7.27
C SER A 121 -16.45 -9.86 6.71
N ALA A 122 -16.32 -10.47 5.52
CA ALA A 122 -17.38 -11.24 4.89
C ALA A 122 -17.79 -12.46 5.74
N ARG A 123 -16.82 -13.20 6.30
CA ARG A 123 -17.10 -14.32 7.21
C ARG A 123 -17.83 -13.88 8.47
N ARG A 124 -17.47 -12.72 9.03
CA ARG A 124 -18.11 -12.18 10.24
C ARG A 124 -19.56 -11.76 10.00
N ILE A 125 -19.86 -11.20 8.83
CA ILE A 125 -21.23 -10.84 8.45
C ILE A 125 -22.07 -12.11 8.27
N ASN A 126 -21.54 -13.10 7.54
CA ASN A 126 -22.26 -14.35 7.31
C ASN A 126 -22.56 -15.11 8.61
N SER A 127 -21.63 -15.12 9.59
CA SER A 127 -21.88 -15.78 10.87
C SER A 127 -22.94 -15.07 11.73
N VAL A 128 -23.05 -13.74 11.66
CA VAL A 128 -24.11 -12.98 12.34
C VAL A 128 -25.48 -13.20 11.69
N ILE A 129 -25.55 -13.22 10.36
CA ILE A 129 -26.80 -13.51 9.63
C ILE A 129 -27.26 -14.95 9.91
N GLN A 130 -26.33 -15.91 9.91
CA GLN A 130 -26.64 -17.31 10.19
C GLN A 130 -27.15 -17.50 11.63
N LYS A 131 -26.55 -16.81 12.61
CA LYS A 131 -27.05 -16.81 14.00
C LYS A 131 -28.46 -16.23 14.11
N ARG A 132 -28.74 -15.06 13.51
CA ARG A 132 -30.09 -14.48 13.51
C ARG A 132 -31.12 -15.36 12.80
N LYS A 133 -30.73 -16.05 11.73
CA LYS A 133 -31.62 -16.98 11.00
C LYS A 133 -31.95 -18.23 11.82
N MET A 134 -31.06 -18.67 12.71
CA MET A 134 -31.32 -19.77 13.65
C MET A 134 -32.19 -19.31 14.84
N GLU A 135 -32.03 -18.09 15.32
CA GLU A 135 -32.84 -17.53 16.41
C GLU A 135 -34.29 -17.27 15.98
N GLY A 136 -34.53 -16.75 14.77
CA GLY A 136 -35.88 -16.53 14.24
C GLY A 136 -36.61 -17.79 13.74
N PHE A 137 -36.01 -18.97 13.85
CA PHE A 137 -36.67 -20.26 13.54
C PHE A 137 -37.17 -20.98 14.81
N ASN A 138 -36.90 -20.41 15.99
CA ASN A 138 -37.32 -20.92 17.30
C ASN A 138 -38.47 -20.11 17.94
N GLU A 139 -39.08 -19.18 17.19
CA GLU A 139 -40.38 -18.55 17.49
C GLU A 139 -41.46 -19.13 16.56
#